data_AF-A0A1P8FJE2-F1
#
_entry.id   AF-A0A1P8FJE2-F1
#
_cell.length_a   1.000
_cell.length_b   1.000
_cell.length_c   1.000
_cell.angle_alpha   90.00
_cell.angle_beta   90.00
_cell.angle_gamma   90.00
#
_symmetry.space_group_name_H-M   'P 1'
#
loop_
_entity.id
_entity.type
_entity.pdbx_description
1 polymer ?
#
loop_
_entity_poly.entity_id
_entity_poly.type
_entity_poly.pdbx_seq_one_letter_code
_entity_poly.pdbx_strand_id
1 'polypeptide(L)'
;MPPGFQFMTLDDGTQIDGQGRVAFVSQTRFLEDVCRGDRCFACLASPSGKTFNAEHVLPNWILKRLRMHRLQMSGPHRRHMYGEYRIQCCRQCNEFMGEALERPVSELFKGTLEQFAHFMMSTERWIVFQWLALVFLKVHLKDKDLINRSLEIGDDAAMPGFDWIDLHHAYCVARAFASGATINLDVIGSIYILQLPAGSFEGEFDYADITDAQTLLIRVGSLAIICVLNDACAVISALKIPKVSWSTHADIQLRELCAIVASVNVRVKERPRFSTRFDLTRDEFVMDVQRPGMVELASGDPEVLGSLMHWILAGPLGLERADRRDLKQEILTGRWTSLRGGGDQAGNS
;
A
#
# COMPACT_ATOMS: atom_id res chain seq x y z
N MET A 1 31.85 -24.80 -4.72
CA MET A 1 30.88 -24.88 -3.61
C MET A 1 30.66 -26.35 -3.27
N PRO A 2 30.63 -26.76 -2.00
CA PRO A 2 30.33 -28.14 -1.63
C PRO A 2 28.85 -28.45 -1.95
N PRO A 3 28.52 -29.70 -2.33
CA PRO A 3 27.13 -30.13 -2.49
C PRO A 3 26.50 -30.25 -1.10
N GLY A 4 25.53 -29.40 -0.75
CA GLY A 4 24.79 -29.53 0.51
C GLY A 4 24.19 -28.26 1.12
N PHE A 5 24.49 -27.06 0.63
CA PHE A 5 23.83 -25.83 1.12
C PHE A 5 22.65 -25.45 0.22
N GLN A 6 21.43 -25.56 0.76
CA GLN A 6 20.18 -25.14 0.10
C GLN A 6 20.03 -23.61 0.05
N PHE A 7 20.68 -22.90 0.98
CA PHE A 7 20.79 -21.44 1.02
C PHE A 7 22.00 -21.00 1.86
N MET A 8 22.38 -19.73 1.74
CA MET A 8 23.44 -19.06 2.48
C MET A 8 22.84 -17.92 3.30
N THR A 9 23.28 -17.75 4.56
CA THR A 9 22.97 -16.58 5.38
C THR A 9 24.22 -15.72 5.50
N LEU A 10 24.10 -14.43 5.23
CA LEU A 10 25.15 -13.44 5.37
C LEU A 10 25.20 -12.91 6.82
N ASP A 11 26.28 -12.20 7.17
CA ASP A 11 26.51 -11.68 8.52
C ASP A 11 25.40 -10.73 9.02
N ASP A 12 24.72 -10.04 8.11
CA ASP A 12 23.61 -9.14 8.41
C ASP A 12 22.26 -9.86 8.55
N GLY A 13 22.22 -11.18 8.35
CA GLY A 13 21.00 -12.00 8.34
C GLY A 13 20.27 -12.06 7.00
N THR A 14 20.78 -11.43 5.94
CA THR A 14 20.26 -11.59 4.57
C THR A 14 20.46 -13.03 4.10
N GLN A 15 19.47 -13.62 3.43
CA GLN A 15 19.53 -15.01 2.96
C GLN A 15 19.49 -15.08 1.43
N ILE A 16 20.38 -15.90 0.87
CA ILE A 16 20.53 -16.15 -0.56
C ILE A 16 20.21 -17.61 -0.82
N ASP A 17 19.30 -17.91 -1.75
CA ASP A 17 18.96 -19.28 -2.09
C ASP A 17 20.03 -19.99 -2.95
N GLY A 18 19.86 -21.29 -3.19
CA GLY A 18 20.76 -22.07 -4.03
C GLY A 18 20.89 -21.61 -5.49
N GLN A 19 20.00 -20.71 -5.95
CA GLN A 19 20.02 -20.12 -7.29
C GLN A 19 20.68 -18.74 -7.32
N GLY A 20 21.18 -18.26 -6.17
CA GLY A 20 21.81 -16.96 -6.02
C GLY A 20 20.81 -15.79 -5.91
N ARG A 21 19.50 -16.07 -5.74
CA ARG A 21 18.50 -15.03 -5.51
C ARG A 21 18.54 -14.63 -4.04
N VAL A 22 18.40 -13.33 -3.77
CA VAL A 22 18.24 -12.86 -2.39
C VAL A 22 16.81 -13.19 -1.94
N ALA A 23 16.64 -14.28 -1.20
CA ALA A 23 15.34 -14.75 -0.76
C ALA A 23 14.77 -13.92 0.40
N PHE A 24 15.62 -13.55 1.36
CA PHE A 24 15.27 -12.66 2.47
C PHE A 24 16.30 -11.55 2.60
N VAL A 25 15.85 -10.34 2.89
CA VAL A 25 16.71 -9.15 3.08
C VAL A 25 16.62 -8.74 4.54
N SER A 26 17.74 -8.54 5.19
CA SER A 26 17.76 -8.00 6.57
C SER A 26 17.17 -6.59 6.64
N GLN A 27 16.73 -6.16 7.82
CA GLN A 27 16.27 -4.77 8.02
C GLN A 27 17.39 -3.77 7.74
N THR A 28 18.62 -4.08 8.17
CA THR A 28 19.80 -3.26 7.91
C THR A 28 20.02 -3.06 6.41
N ARG A 29 20.00 -4.16 5.64
CA ARG A 29 20.21 -4.10 4.19
C ARG A 29 19.06 -3.44 3.45
N PHE A 30 17.83 -3.64 3.90
CA PHE A 30 16.69 -2.90 3.37
C PHE A 30 16.91 -1.39 3.55
N LEU A 31 17.29 -0.96 4.76
CA LEU A 31 17.55 0.44 5.04
C LEU A 31 18.71 1.01 4.22
N GLU A 32 19.83 0.30 4.15
CA GLU A 32 21.05 0.78 3.52
C GLU A 32 21.03 0.68 2.00
N ASP A 33 20.69 -0.48 1.45
CA ASP A 33 20.78 -0.73 0.00
C ASP A 33 19.54 -0.24 -0.76
N VAL A 34 18.36 -0.20 -0.12
CA VAL A 34 17.08 0.13 -0.78
C VAL A 34 16.55 1.49 -0.35
N CYS A 35 16.34 1.69 0.96
CA CYS A 35 15.77 2.95 1.43
C CYS A 35 16.76 4.09 1.26
N ARG A 36 18.06 3.89 1.49
CA ARG A 36 19.09 4.94 1.37
C ARG A 36 19.93 4.82 0.12
N GLY A 37 20.16 3.60 -0.36
CA GLY A 37 21.02 3.29 -1.50
C GLY A 37 20.36 3.45 -2.87
N ASP A 38 21.07 2.98 -3.89
CA ASP A 38 20.71 3.06 -5.31
C ASP A 38 20.50 1.68 -5.95
N ARG A 39 20.45 0.63 -5.13
CA ARG A 39 20.29 -0.73 -5.63
C ARG A 39 18.87 -0.95 -6.13
N CYS A 40 18.70 -1.95 -7.00
CA CYS A 40 17.37 -2.36 -7.43
C CYS A 40 16.56 -2.82 -6.20
N PHE A 41 15.44 -2.15 -5.91
CA PHE A 41 14.61 -2.46 -4.74
C PHE A 41 14.18 -3.94 -4.71
N ALA A 42 13.97 -4.57 -5.87
CA ALA A 42 13.51 -5.96 -5.95
C ALA A 42 14.63 -6.99 -5.75
N CYS A 43 15.75 -6.90 -6.47
CA CYS A 43 16.81 -7.92 -6.45
C CYS A 43 18.13 -7.51 -5.79
N LEU A 44 18.26 -6.26 -5.31
CA LEU A 44 19.48 -5.70 -4.73
C LEU A 44 20.71 -5.70 -5.65
N ALA A 45 20.50 -5.82 -6.98
CA ALA A 45 21.57 -5.61 -7.94
C ALA A 45 22.05 -4.15 -7.87
N SER A 46 23.37 -3.94 -7.98
CA SER A 46 23.95 -2.60 -8.10
C SER A 46 23.81 -2.07 -9.53
N PRO A 47 23.66 -0.75 -9.74
CA PRO A 47 23.69 -0.12 -11.06
C PRO A 47 24.96 -0.41 -11.88
N SER A 48 26.09 -0.71 -11.23
CA SER A 48 27.32 -1.11 -11.92
C SER A 48 27.27 -2.53 -12.51
N GLY A 49 26.38 -3.38 -12.00
CA GLY A 49 26.29 -4.80 -12.37
C GLY A 49 25.14 -5.17 -13.31
N LYS A 50 24.16 -4.28 -13.52
CA LYS A 50 23.02 -4.52 -14.42
C LYS A 50 22.56 -3.23 -15.11
N THR A 51 21.84 -3.36 -16.22
CA THR A 51 21.14 -2.23 -16.84
C THR A 51 19.92 -1.83 -16.01
N PHE A 52 19.79 -0.54 -15.72
CA PHE A 52 18.66 0.04 -15.00
C PHE A 52 17.75 0.82 -15.93
N ASN A 53 16.48 0.93 -15.54
CA ASN A 53 15.50 1.80 -16.17
C ASN A 53 14.67 2.53 -15.12
N ALA A 54 13.93 3.55 -15.59
CA ALA A 54 13.03 4.32 -14.76
C ALA A 54 11.65 3.63 -14.75
N GLU A 55 11.34 2.99 -13.64
CA GLU A 55 10.07 2.30 -13.43
C GLU A 55 8.99 3.25 -12.91
N HIS A 56 7.77 3.14 -13.43
CA HIS A 56 6.67 3.96 -12.92
C HIS A 56 6.24 3.50 -11.52
N VAL A 57 5.98 4.46 -10.64
CA VAL A 57 5.46 4.18 -9.30
C VAL A 57 4.03 3.65 -9.38
N LEU A 58 3.16 4.40 -10.05
CA LEU A 58 1.86 3.90 -10.44
C LEU A 58 1.97 3.11 -11.75
N PRO A 59 1.43 1.90 -11.84
CA PRO A 59 1.53 1.07 -13.04
C PRO A 59 1.14 1.81 -14.32
N ASN A 60 1.96 1.64 -15.36
CA ASN A 60 1.81 2.38 -16.62
C ASN A 60 0.45 2.09 -17.30
N TRP A 61 -0.15 0.93 -17.06
CA TRP A 61 -1.48 0.61 -17.59
C TRP A 61 -2.58 1.48 -16.98
N ILE A 62 -2.48 1.89 -15.71
CA ILE A 62 -3.40 2.86 -15.08
C ILE A 62 -3.24 4.22 -15.76
N LEU A 63 -1.98 4.67 -15.89
CA LEU A 63 -1.66 5.97 -16.48
C LEU A 63 -2.17 6.09 -17.93
N LYS A 64 -2.07 5.01 -18.71
CA LYS A 64 -2.62 4.94 -20.06
C LYS A 64 -4.14 4.90 -20.08
N ARG A 65 -4.75 4.02 -19.27
CA ARG A 65 -6.21 3.83 -19.22
C ARG A 65 -6.93 5.13 -18.88
N LEU A 66 -6.41 5.86 -17.89
CA LEU A 66 -7.02 7.09 -17.39
C LEU A 66 -6.37 8.37 -17.97
N ARG A 67 -5.46 8.21 -18.95
CA ARG A 67 -4.75 9.31 -19.63
C ARG A 67 -4.03 10.27 -18.67
N MET A 68 -3.49 9.74 -17.58
CA MET A 68 -2.95 10.53 -16.47
C MET A 68 -1.52 10.99 -16.67
N HIS A 69 -0.79 10.53 -17.68
CA HIS A 69 0.64 10.83 -17.86
C HIS A 69 1.00 12.32 -17.75
N ARG A 70 0.11 13.21 -18.19
CA ARG A 70 0.31 14.67 -18.17
C ARG A 70 -0.47 15.39 -17.06
N LEU A 71 -1.20 14.64 -16.24
CA LEU A 71 -1.91 15.22 -15.09
C LEU A 71 -0.92 15.45 -13.95
N GLN A 72 -1.17 16.52 -13.20
CA GLN A 72 -0.36 16.88 -12.04
C GLN A 72 -0.87 16.16 -10.80
N MET A 73 0.08 15.71 -9.98
CA MET A 73 -0.12 15.23 -8.63
C MET A 73 -0.03 16.41 -7.67
N SER A 74 -0.97 16.47 -6.73
CA SER A 74 -0.88 17.37 -5.58
C SER A 74 0.03 16.71 -4.54
N GLY A 75 1.28 17.16 -4.43
CA GLY A 75 2.24 16.70 -3.43
C GLY A 75 2.69 17.84 -2.50
N PRO A 76 3.21 17.52 -1.30
CA PRO A 76 3.55 18.51 -0.28
C PRO A 76 4.68 19.48 -0.68
N HIS A 77 5.55 19.11 -1.62
CA HIS A 77 6.76 19.90 -1.92
C HIS A 77 6.82 20.44 -3.36
N ARG A 78 6.29 19.74 -4.36
CA ARG A 78 6.20 20.21 -5.76
C ARG A 78 5.07 19.51 -6.53
N ARG A 79 4.62 20.14 -7.62
CA ARG A 79 3.71 19.52 -8.59
C ARG A 79 4.52 18.60 -9.51
N HIS A 80 4.28 17.30 -9.42
CA HIS A 80 4.87 16.31 -10.32
C HIS A 80 3.84 15.81 -11.31
N MET A 81 4.25 15.51 -12.54
CA MET A 81 3.37 14.77 -13.45
C MET A 81 3.38 13.30 -13.09
N TYR A 82 2.23 12.62 -13.16
CA TYR A 82 2.18 11.18 -12.93
C TYR A 82 3.13 10.39 -13.86
N GLY A 83 3.36 10.88 -15.08
CA GLY A 83 4.30 10.26 -16.03
C GLY A 83 5.78 10.35 -15.62
N GLU A 84 6.13 11.28 -14.73
CA GLU A 84 7.50 11.51 -14.23
C GLU A 84 7.71 10.88 -12.84
N TYR A 85 6.63 10.42 -12.21
CA TYR A 85 6.64 9.78 -10.91
C TYR A 85 7.18 8.35 -11.04
N ARG A 86 8.52 8.26 -11.09
CA ARG A 86 9.31 7.05 -11.37
C ARG A 86 10.43 6.83 -10.37
N ILE A 87 10.78 5.56 -10.15
CA ILE A 87 11.89 5.07 -9.32
C ILE A 87 12.89 4.25 -10.16
N GLN A 88 14.08 4.00 -9.62
CA GLN A 88 15.09 3.15 -10.27
C GLN A 88 14.78 1.66 -10.06
N CYS A 89 14.87 0.88 -11.14
CA CYS A 89 14.74 -0.58 -11.09
C CYS A 89 15.66 -1.20 -12.15
N CYS A 90 16.21 -2.39 -11.88
CA CYS A 90 16.93 -3.10 -12.94
C CYS A 90 15.94 -3.59 -14.00
N ARG A 91 16.35 -3.55 -15.27
CA ARG A 91 15.48 -3.86 -16.41
C ARG A 91 14.80 -5.23 -16.29
N GLN A 92 15.55 -6.25 -15.85
CA GLN A 92 15.05 -7.60 -15.67
C GLN A 92 13.90 -7.68 -14.64
N CYS A 93 14.06 -7.03 -13.48
CA CYS A 93 13.00 -7.02 -12.46
C CYS A 93 11.80 -6.20 -12.92
N ASN A 94 12.03 -5.10 -13.64
CA ASN A 94 10.95 -4.29 -14.19
C ASN A 94 10.10 -5.10 -15.19
N GLU A 95 10.74 -5.73 -16.18
CA GLU A 95 10.04 -6.55 -17.17
C GLU A 95 9.26 -7.69 -16.49
N PHE A 96 9.90 -8.46 -15.60
CA PHE A 96 9.25 -9.58 -14.92
C PHE A 96 8.08 -9.15 -14.02
N MET A 97 8.22 -8.03 -13.31
CA MET A 97 7.12 -7.45 -12.50
C MET A 97 5.91 -7.08 -13.37
N GLY A 98 6.15 -6.51 -14.55
CA GLY A 98 5.10 -6.19 -15.51
C GLY A 98 4.34 -7.44 -15.98
N GLU A 99 5.03 -8.56 -16.18
CA GLU A 99 4.41 -9.81 -16.62
C GLU A 99 3.73 -10.58 -15.49
N ALA A 100 4.40 -10.74 -14.35
CA ALA A 100 3.97 -11.60 -13.26
C ALA A 100 2.93 -10.94 -12.35
N LEU A 101 2.91 -9.61 -12.26
CA LEU A 101 2.02 -8.88 -11.33
C LEU A 101 1.11 -7.90 -12.06
N GLU A 102 1.69 -6.95 -12.82
CA GLU A 102 0.88 -5.84 -13.34
C GLU A 102 -0.13 -6.29 -14.41
N ARG A 103 0.26 -7.23 -15.27
CA ARG A 103 -0.63 -7.76 -16.32
C ARG A 103 -1.83 -8.51 -15.73
N PRO A 104 -1.68 -9.51 -14.83
CA PRO A 104 -2.81 -10.15 -14.16
C PRO A 104 -3.75 -9.16 -13.47
N VAL A 105 -3.20 -8.21 -12.68
CA VAL A 105 -4.02 -7.24 -11.95
C VAL A 105 -4.74 -6.28 -12.90
N SER A 106 -4.10 -5.83 -13.98
CA SER A 106 -4.73 -5.02 -15.02
C SER A 106 -5.98 -5.70 -15.60
N GLU A 107 -5.93 -7.01 -15.85
CA GLU A 107 -7.10 -7.75 -16.35
C GLU A 107 -8.24 -7.78 -15.34
N LEU A 108 -7.95 -7.91 -14.04
CA LEU A 108 -8.98 -7.84 -12.99
C LEU A 108 -9.72 -6.50 -12.99
N PHE A 109 -8.99 -5.40 -13.15
CA PHE A 109 -9.60 -4.06 -13.23
C PHE A 109 -10.40 -3.81 -14.52
N LYS A 110 -10.30 -4.66 -15.55
CA LYS A 110 -11.16 -4.59 -16.74
C LYS A 110 -12.50 -5.30 -16.54
N GLY A 111 -12.57 -6.21 -15.58
CA GLY A 111 -13.78 -6.97 -15.25
C GLY A 111 -14.78 -6.22 -14.37
N THR A 112 -15.83 -6.92 -13.96
CA THR A 112 -16.82 -6.44 -13.00
C THR A 112 -16.37 -6.67 -11.56
N LEU A 113 -17.06 -6.04 -10.60
CA LEU A 113 -16.84 -6.29 -9.17
C LEU A 113 -16.98 -7.78 -8.83
N GLU A 114 -17.98 -8.47 -9.40
CA GLU A 114 -18.23 -9.88 -9.15
C GLU A 114 -17.07 -10.76 -9.64
N GLN A 115 -16.51 -10.44 -10.82
CA GLN A 115 -15.35 -11.16 -11.35
C GLN A 115 -14.11 -10.95 -10.47
N PHE A 116 -13.88 -9.72 -10.01
CA PHE A 116 -12.80 -9.42 -9.07
C PHE A 116 -13.01 -10.16 -7.75
N ALA A 117 -14.21 -10.08 -7.16
CA ALA A 117 -14.55 -10.75 -5.92
C ALA A 117 -14.36 -12.28 -6.04
N HIS A 118 -14.76 -12.88 -7.16
CA HIS A 118 -14.52 -14.30 -7.43
C HIS A 118 -13.01 -14.62 -7.48
N PHE A 119 -12.19 -13.79 -8.12
CA PHE A 119 -10.73 -13.97 -8.11
C PHE A 119 -10.15 -13.92 -6.70
N MET A 120 -10.66 -13.04 -5.83
CA MET A 120 -10.21 -12.95 -4.44
C MET A 120 -10.54 -14.17 -3.59
N MET A 121 -11.45 -15.04 -4.04
CA MET A 121 -11.72 -16.32 -3.37
C MET A 121 -10.74 -17.43 -3.79
N SER A 122 -9.89 -17.19 -4.79
CA SER A 122 -8.92 -18.16 -5.30
C SER A 122 -7.66 -18.27 -4.42
N THR A 123 -6.82 -19.26 -4.73
CA THR A 123 -5.47 -19.41 -4.16
C THR A 123 -4.46 -18.43 -4.77
N GLU A 124 -4.80 -17.72 -5.84
CA GLU A 124 -3.92 -16.75 -6.53
C GLU A 124 -4.12 -15.31 -6.06
N ARG A 125 -5.04 -15.09 -5.10
CA ARG A 125 -5.34 -13.76 -4.53
C ARG A 125 -4.13 -13.01 -3.94
N TRP A 126 -3.04 -13.73 -3.62
CA TRP A 126 -1.78 -13.12 -3.20
C TRP A 126 -1.21 -12.15 -4.24
N ILE A 127 -1.51 -12.34 -5.54
CA ILE A 127 -1.07 -11.44 -6.62
C ILE A 127 -1.56 -10.01 -6.38
N VAL A 128 -2.82 -9.86 -5.98
CA VAL A 128 -3.42 -8.55 -5.68
C VAL A 128 -2.76 -7.93 -4.44
N PHE A 129 -2.60 -8.72 -3.37
CA PHE A 129 -1.95 -8.26 -2.15
C PHE A 129 -0.49 -7.82 -2.39
N GLN A 130 0.27 -8.61 -3.13
CA GLN A 130 1.64 -8.28 -3.52
C GLN A 130 1.71 -7.03 -4.37
N TRP A 131 0.81 -6.87 -5.33
CA TRP A 131 0.74 -5.68 -6.17
C TRP A 131 0.41 -4.41 -5.34
N LEU A 132 -0.49 -4.50 -4.36
CA LEU A 132 -0.80 -3.38 -3.46
C LEU A 132 0.41 -3.01 -2.59
N ALA A 133 1.10 -4.00 -2.02
CA ALA A 133 2.34 -3.79 -1.26
C ALA A 133 3.42 -3.14 -2.12
N LEU A 134 3.52 -3.54 -3.39
CA LEU A 134 4.44 -2.98 -4.37
C LEU A 134 4.12 -1.50 -4.66
N VAL A 135 2.87 -1.16 -4.96
CA VAL A 135 2.47 0.25 -5.19
C VAL A 135 2.79 1.10 -3.96
N PHE A 136 2.42 0.62 -2.77
CA PHE A 136 2.73 1.30 -1.50
C PHE A 136 4.22 1.54 -1.32
N LEU A 137 5.06 0.51 -1.47
CA LEU A 137 6.52 0.65 -1.37
C LEU A 137 7.06 1.65 -2.40
N LYS A 138 6.63 1.57 -3.67
CA LYS A 138 7.12 2.45 -4.74
C LYS A 138 6.83 3.92 -4.45
N VAL A 139 5.65 4.24 -3.87
CA VAL A 139 5.28 5.60 -3.44
C VAL A 139 6.26 6.11 -2.38
N HIS A 140 6.49 5.32 -1.33
CA HIS A 140 7.39 5.71 -0.24
C HIS A 140 8.84 5.91 -0.69
N LEU A 141 9.35 5.02 -1.55
CA LEU A 141 10.68 5.17 -2.13
C LEU A 141 10.79 6.45 -2.97
N LYS A 142 9.73 6.78 -3.73
CA LYS A 142 9.72 7.99 -4.55
C LYS A 142 9.61 9.26 -3.72
N ASP A 143 8.74 9.30 -2.73
CA ASP A 143 8.56 10.49 -1.89
C ASP A 143 9.82 10.81 -1.10
N LYS A 144 10.55 9.78 -0.63
CA LYS A 144 11.90 9.96 -0.08
C LYS A 144 12.84 10.66 -1.07
N ASP A 145 12.90 10.19 -2.32
CA ASP A 145 13.77 10.79 -3.33
C ASP A 145 13.41 12.25 -3.61
N LEU A 146 12.12 12.60 -3.53
CA LEU A 146 11.66 13.98 -3.71
C LEU A 146 12.03 14.87 -2.53
N ILE A 147 11.90 14.36 -1.30
CA ILE A 147 12.23 15.09 -0.07
C ILE A 147 13.74 15.31 0.04
N ASN A 148 14.56 14.28 -0.22
CA ASN A 148 16.01 14.43 -0.19
C ASN A 148 16.49 15.51 -1.18
N ARG A 149 15.90 15.56 -2.38
CA ARG A 149 16.19 16.62 -3.37
C ARG A 149 15.71 18.00 -2.92
N SER A 150 14.61 18.08 -2.18
CA SER A 150 14.09 19.33 -1.61
C SER A 150 15.05 19.87 -0.54
N LEU A 151 15.50 19.02 0.39
CA LEU A 151 16.51 19.34 1.40
C LEU A 151 17.86 19.77 0.80
N GLU A 152 18.33 19.09 -0.26
CA GLU A 152 19.56 19.47 -0.99
C GLU A 152 19.49 20.88 -1.59
N ILE A 153 18.29 21.38 -1.90
CA ILE A 153 18.05 22.70 -2.50
C ILE A 153 17.69 23.76 -1.43
N GLY A 154 17.75 23.40 -0.14
CA GLY A 154 17.51 24.31 0.98
C GLY A 154 16.03 24.58 1.26
N ASP A 155 15.14 23.66 0.88
CA ASP A 155 13.73 23.67 1.24
C ASP A 155 13.56 22.87 2.54
N ASP A 156 13.05 23.51 3.60
CA ASP A 156 12.96 23.00 4.99
C ASP A 156 11.88 21.90 5.14
N ALA A 157 11.86 20.92 4.24
CA ALA A 157 10.94 19.80 4.24
C ALA A 157 11.47 18.67 5.16
N ALA A 158 11.14 18.73 6.45
CA ALA A 158 11.31 17.57 7.33
C ALA A 158 10.32 16.47 6.92
N MET A 159 10.80 15.25 6.60
CA MET A 159 9.94 14.06 6.62
C MET A 159 9.45 13.87 8.06
N PRO A 160 8.13 13.82 8.33
CA PRO A 160 7.65 13.39 9.62
C PRO A 160 8.05 11.92 9.84
N GLY A 161 8.77 11.66 10.94
CA GLY A 161 8.56 10.56 11.89
C GLY A 161 8.33 9.12 11.44
N PHE A 162 8.53 8.73 10.19
CA PHE A 162 8.22 7.37 9.73
C PHE A 162 9.44 6.42 9.84
N ASP A 163 9.27 5.27 10.50
CA ASP A 163 10.32 4.25 10.62
C ASP A 163 10.29 3.29 9.42
N TRP A 164 11.33 3.35 8.58
CA TRP A 164 11.50 2.42 7.46
C TRP A 164 11.40 0.96 7.88
N ILE A 165 11.80 0.62 9.10
CA ILE A 165 11.74 -0.74 9.61
C ILE A 165 10.30 -1.27 9.59
N ASP A 166 9.30 -0.42 9.80
CA ASP A 166 7.90 -0.83 9.75
C ASP A 166 7.47 -1.26 8.33
N LEU A 167 8.07 -0.70 7.27
CA LEU A 167 7.79 -1.14 5.88
C LEU A 167 8.47 -2.44 5.50
N HIS A 168 9.35 -3.00 6.34
CA HIS A 168 10.15 -4.16 5.96
C HIS A 168 9.30 -5.36 5.56
N HIS A 169 8.16 -5.57 6.23
CA HIS A 169 7.22 -6.61 5.84
C HIS A 169 6.61 -6.35 4.45
N ALA A 170 6.06 -5.15 4.22
CA ALA A 170 5.50 -4.75 2.93
C ALA A 170 6.56 -4.84 1.81
N TYR A 171 7.80 -4.48 2.13
CA TYR A 171 8.95 -4.63 1.23
C TYR A 171 9.20 -6.09 0.85
N CYS A 172 9.27 -7.00 1.82
CA CYS A 172 9.44 -8.43 1.58
C CYS A 172 8.32 -8.97 0.67
N VAL A 173 7.06 -8.67 0.99
CA VAL A 173 5.91 -9.06 0.17
C VAL A 173 6.02 -8.50 -1.25
N ALA A 174 6.26 -7.18 -1.39
CA ALA A 174 6.36 -6.50 -2.68
C ALA A 174 7.39 -7.15 -3.60
N ARG A 175 8.56 -7.56 -3.07
CA ARG A 175 9.64 -8.17 -3.86
C ARG A 175 9.55 -9.69 -4.02
N ALA A 176 8.52 -10.36 -3.49
CA ALA A 176 8.47 -11.83 -3.48
C ALA A 176 8.70 -12.43 -4.88
N PHE A 177 8.19 -11.76 -5.93
CA PHE A 177 8.36 -12.13 -7.34
C PHE A 177 9.83 -12.26 -7.77
N ALA A 178 10.74 -11.47 -7.20
CA ALA A 178 12.17 -11.49 -7.51
C ALA A 178 13.00 -12.32 -6.52
N SER A 179 12.42 -12.63 -5.35
CA SER A 179 13.08 -13.35 -4.27
C SER A 179 13.01 -14.88 -4.42
N GLY A 180 11.99 -15.38 -5.13
CA GLY A 180 11.67 -16.81 -5.19
C GLY A 180 10.95 -17.34 -3.94
N ALA A 181 10.65 -16.49 -2.96
CA ALA A 181 9.87 -16.89 -1.79
C ALA A 181 8.36 -16.94 -2.11
N THR A 182 7.71 -17.97 -1.61
CA THR A 182 6.26 -18.19 -1.72
C THR A 182 5.54 -17.43 -0.60
N ILE A 183 4.44 -16.74 -0.93
CA ILE A 183 3.62 -16.04 0.06
C ILE A 183 2.55 -17.00 0.58
N ASN A 184 2.58 -17.34 1.87
CA ASN A 184 1.46 -18.05 2.50
C ASN A 184 0.21 -17.16 2.48
N LEU A 185 -0.95 -17.73 2.15
CA LEU A 185 -2.22 -17.02 2.09
C LEU A 185 -2.63 -16.39 3.43
N ASP A 186 -2.14 -16.92 4.55
CA ASP A 186 -2.38 -16.34 5.88
C ASP A 186 -1.65 -14.99 6.08
N VAL A 187 -0.61 -14.70 5.30
CA VAL A 187 0.11 -13.40 5.34
C VAL A 187 -0.75 -12.27 4.78
N ILE A 188 -1.72 -12.59 3.93
CA ILE A 188 -2.57 -11.58 3.27
C ILE A 188 -3.34 -10.80 4.32
N GLY A 189 -3.23 -9.49 4.26
CA GLY A 189 -3.95 -8.57 5.13
C GLY A 189 -5.41 -8.34 4.71
N SER A 190 -6.07 -7.46 5.44
CA SER A 190 -7.45 -7.09 5.16
C SER A 190 -7.58 -6.34 3.85
N ILE A 191 -8.43 -6.83 2.96
CA ILE A 191 -8.71 -6.22 1.64
C ILE A 191 -10.22 -6.00 1.53
N TYR A 192 -10.61 -4.75 1.27
CA TYR A 192 -11.99 -4.38 0.92
C TYR A 192 -12.02 -3.94 -0.55
N ILE A 193 -12.90 -4.53 -1.34
CA ILE A 193 -13.13 -4.14 -2.74
C ILE A 193 -14.51 -3.51 -2.84
N LEU A 194 -14.54 -2.30 -3.39
CA LEU A 194 -15.71 -1.44 -3.40
C LEU A 194 -16.01 -1.00 -4.83
N GLN A 195 -17.30 -0.95 -5.16
CA GLN A 195 -17.80 -0.42 -6.41
C GLN A 195 -18.38 0.97 -6.15
N LEU A 196 -17.84 1.97 -6.85
CA LEU A 196 -18.25 3.37 -6.80
C LEU A 196 -19.03 3.76 -8.06
N PRO A 197 -19.90 4.79 -7.99
CA PRO A 197 -20.53 5.36 -9.17
C PRO A 197 -19.50 6.03 -10.09
N ALA A 198 -19.82 6.09 -11.38
CA ALA A 198 -19.04 6.85 -12.36
C ALA A 198 -19.16 8.36 -12.11
N GLY A 199 -18.12 9.13 -12.45
CA GLY A 199 -18.16 10.60 -12.43
C GLY A 199 -18.11 11.25 -11.05
N SER A 200 -17.22 10.80 -10.16
CA SER A 200 -17.01 11.44 -8.87
C SER A 200 -16.26 12.77 -8.97
N PHE A 201 -16.23 13.51 -7.86
CA PHE A 201 -15.70 14.86 -7.74
C PHE A 201 -14.25 15.03 -8.23
N GLU A 202 -13.34 14.10 -7.90
CA GLU A 202 -11.92 14.20 -8.30
C GLU A 202 -11.56 13.38 -9.55
N GLY A 203 -12.54 12.69 -10.15
CA GLY A 203 -12.36 11.86 -11.33
C GLY A 203 -12.25 10.37 -11.01
N GLU A 204 -11.67 9.60 -11.93
CA GLU A 204 -11.70 8.14 -11.90
C GLU A 204 -10.47 7.49 -11.26
N PHE A 205 -9.56 8.28 -10.72
CA PHE A 205 -8.38 7.80 -10.01
C PHE A 205 -8.29 8.44 -8.63
N ASP A 206 -7.98 7.63 -7.63
CA ASP A 206 -7.58 8.11 -6.32
C ASP A 206 -6.49 7.19 -5.77
N TYR A 207 -5.49 7.78 -5.11
CA TYR A 207 -4.53 7.07 -4.29
C TYR A 207 -4.30 7.87 -3.02
N ALA A 208 -4.37 7.17 -1.90
CA ALA A 208 -4.04 7.74 -0.60
C ALA A 208 -3.57 6.63 0.34
N ASP A 209 -2.77 6.98 1.33
CA ASP A 209 -2.34 6.04 2.34
C ASP A 209 -2.20 6.71 3.71
N ILE A 210 -2.23 5.86 4.74
CA ILE A 210 -1.97 6.19 6.13
C ILE A 210 -0.81 5.29 6.54
N THR A 211 0.40 5.84 6.39
CA THR A 211 1.64 5.09 6.49
C THR A 211 1.82 4.39 7.84
N ASP A 212 1.57 5.09 8.95
CA ASP A 212 1.68 4.53 10.31
C ASP A 212 0.71 3.37 10.56
N ALA A 213 -0.41 3.35 9.83
CA ALA A 213 -1.38 2.26 9.87
C ALA A 213 -1.17 1.23 8.75
N GLN A 214 -0.13 1.37 7.92
CA GLN A 214 0.13 0.59 6.70
C GLN A 214 -1.14 0.29 5.89
N THR A 215 -2.01 1.29 5.79
CA THR A 215 -3.30 1.19 5.13
C THR A 215 -3.28 2.06 3.90
N LEU A 216 -3.61 1.49 2.75
CA LEU A 216 -3.67 2.22 1.49
C LEU A 216 -5.06 2.11 0.85
N LEU A 217 -5.38 3.12 0.07
CA LEU A 217 -6.53 3.22 -0.79
C LEU A 217 -6.04 3.40 -2.23
N ILE A 218 -6.59 2.62 -3.15
CA ILE A 218 -6.43 2.87 -4.58
C ILE A 218 -7.76 2.70 -5.30
N ARG A 219 -8.11 3.68 -6.14
CA ARG A 219 -9.27 3.67 -7.02
C ARG A 219 -8.83 3.74 -8.47
N VAL A 220 -9.41 2.88 -9.31
CA VAL A 220 -9.22 2.88 -10.77
C VAL A 220 -10.57 2.71 -11.45
N GLY A 221 -11.05 3.76 -12.11
CA GLY A 221 -12.39 3.78 -12.69
C GLY A 221 -13.45 3.79 -11.59
N SER A 222 -14.28 2.75 -11.61
CA SER A 222 -15.38 2.55 -10.69
C SER A 222 -15.06 1.54 -9.58
N LEU A 223 -13.88 0.90 -9.62
CA LEU A 223 -13.41 -0.02 -8.58
C LEU A 223 -12.43 0.68 -7.64
N ALA A 224 -12.59 0.45 -6.34
CA ALA A 224 -11.64 0.88 -5.32
C ALA A 224 -11.25 -0.29 -4.41
N ILE A 225 -10.03 -0.24 -3.90
CA ILE A 225 -9.48 -1.22 -2.97
C ILE A 225 -8.92 -0.47 -1.76
N ILE A 226 -9.34 -0.86 -0.56
CA ILE A 226 -8.67 -0.48 0.69
C ILE A 226 -7.95 -1.73 1.20
N CYS A 227 -6.66 -1.58 1.53
CA CYS A 227 -5.82 -2.70 1.96
C CYS A 227 -5.01 -2.32 3.19
N VAL A 228 -4.95 -3.23 4.16
CA VAL A 228 -4.05 -3.15 5.32
C VAL A 228 -2.93 -4.16 5.13
N LEU A 229 -1.68 -3.71 5.12
CA LEU A 229 -0.55 -4.55 4.73
C LEU A 229 0.07 -5.36 5.87
N ASN A 230 -0.26 -5.09 7.12
CA ASN A 230 0.42 -5.64 8.29
C ASN A 230 -0.50 -6.27 9.34
N ASP A 231 -1.70 -6.71 8.95
CA ASP A 231 -2.73 -7.15 9.90
C ASP A 231 -3.17 -8.62 9.75
N ALA A 232 -2.76 -9.33 8.69
CA ALA A 232 -3.12 -10.73 8.45
C ALA A 232 -4.64 -11.02 8.64
N CYS A 233 -5.48 -10.16 8.04
CA CYS A 233 -6.95 -10.17 8.12
C CYS A 233 -7.54 -9.77 9.49
N ALA A 234 -6.78 -9.18 10.41
CA ALA A 234 -7.30 -8.78 11.71
C ALA A 234 -8.42 -7.73 11.59
N VAL A 235 -8.25 -6.72 10.72
CA VAL A 235 -9.23 -5.64 10.56
C VAL A 235 -10.54 -6.15 9.96
N ILE A 236 -10.51 -6.94 8.88
CA ILE A 236 -11.72 -7.49 8.26
C ILE A 236 -12.46 -8.46 9.20
N SER A 237 -11.74 -9.11 10.11
CA SER A 237 -12.35 -9.93 11.16
C SER A 237 -13.07 -9.10 12.23
N ALA A 238 -12.58 -7.88 12.50
CA ALA A 238 -13.10 -7.02 13.56
C ALA A 238 -14.06 -5.92 13.07
N LEU A 239 -14.01 -5.55 11.79
CA LEU A 239 -14.74 -4.45 11.20
C LEU A 239 -15.66 -4.92 10.08
N LYS A 240 -16.96 -4.79 10.32
CA LYS A 240 -17.98 -4.79 9.26
C LYS A 240 -18.12 -3.37 8.74
N ILE A 241 -17.66 -3.13 7.52
CA ILE A 241 -17.84 -1.82 6.89
C ILE A 241 -19.34 -1.52 6.73
N PRO A 242 -19.78 -0.28 7.00
CA PRO A 242 -21.17 0.10 6.83
C PRO A 242 -21.57 0.04 5.36
N LYS A 243 -22.85 -0.19 5.08
CA LYS A 243 -23.39 -0.03 3.73
C LYS A 243 -23.34 1.46 3.38
N VAL A 244 -22.54 1.82 2.38
CA VAL A 244 -22.38 3.21 1.95
C VAL A 244 -23.34 3.55 0.83
N SER A 245 -24.09 4.64 1.01
CA SER A 245 -24.82 5.28 -0.09
C SER A 245 -23.91 6.31 -0.74
N TRP A 246 -23.32 5.95 -1.88
CA TRP A 246 -22.40 6.82 -2.60
C TRP A 246 -23.12 8.06 -3.11
N SER A 247 -22.54 9.22 -2.81
CA SER A 247 -23.00 10.52 -3.26
C SER A 247 -22.11 11.05 -4.39
N THR A 248 -22.36 12.29 -4.82
CA THR A 248 -21.44 13.01 -5.73
C THR A 248 -20.04 13.20 -5.14
N HIS A 249 -19.88 13.07 -3.82
CA HIS A 249 -18.59 13.15 -3.12
C HIS A 249 -18.07 11.76 -2.72
N ALA A 250 -18.26 10.75 -3.57
CA ALA A 250 -17.85 9.37 -3.29
C ALA A 250 -16.36 9.23 -2.93
N ASP A 251 -15.49 10.08 -3.47
CA ASP A 251 -14.04 10.11 -3.15
C ASP A 251 -13.80 10.45 -1.67
N ILE A 252 -14.52 11.45 -1.15
CA ILE A 252 -14.45 11.85 0.25
C ILE A 252 -14.96 10.72 1.16
N GLN A 253 -16.09 10.10 0.79
CA GLN A 253 -16.65 8.96 1.52
C GLN A 253 -15.69 7.76 1.52
N LEU A 254 -15.01 7.52 0.41
CA LEU A 254 -14.03 6.44 0.27
C LEU A 254 -12.78 6.67 1.13
N ARG A 255 -12.26 7.91 1.16
CA ARG A 255 -11.15 8.30 2.04
C ARG A 255 -11.53 8.24 3.52
N GLU A 256 -12.75 8.61 3.89
CA GLU A 256 -13.27 8.40 5.24
C GLU A 256 -13.33 6.91 5.62
N LEU A 257 -13.83 6.03 4.74
CA LEU A 257 -13.78 4.58 4.98
C LEU A 257 -12.34 4.08 5.18
N CYS A 258 -11.39 4.58 4.40
CA CYS A 258 -9.98 4.25 4.57
C CYS A 258 -9.45 4.65 5.96
N ALA A 259 -9.80 5.85 6.43
CA ALA A 259 -9.45 6.30 7.78
C ALA A 259 -10.10 5.43 8.87
N ILE A 260 -11.35 4.98 8.69
CA ILE A 260 -12.01 4.04 9.62
C ILE A 260 -11.27 2.70 9.65
N VAL A 261 -10.94 2.12 8.50
CA VAL A 261 -10.17 0.86 8.39
C VAL A 261 -8.81 1.00 9.08
N ALA A 262 -8.08 2.09 8.80
CA ALA A 262 -6.80 2.39 9.43
C ALA A 262 -6.93 2.55 10.96
N SER A 263 -7.99 3.22 11.44
CA SER A 263 -8.23 3.40 12.88
C SER A 263 -8.44 2.07 13.60
N VAL A 264 -9.11 1.11 12.95
CA VAL A 264 -9.25 -0.25 13.51
C VAL A 264 -7.91 -0.95 13.52
N ASN A 265 -7.10 -0.81 12.46
CA ASN A 265 -5.76 -1.40 12.44
C ASN A 265 -4.89 -0.88 13.59
N VAL A 266 -4.85 0.43 13.82
CA VAL A 266 -4.07 1.05 14.91
C VAL A 266 -4.46 0.49 16.29
N ARG A 267 -5.73 0.09 16.47
CA ARG A 267 -6.27 -0.41 17.73
C ARG A 267 -6.05 -1.90 17.97
N VAL A 268 -5.53 -2.66 17.02
CA VAL A 268 -5.22 -4.08 17.22
C VAL A 268 -4.18 -4.21 18.33
N LYS A 269 -4.56 -4.85 19.46
CA LYS A 269 -3.70 -4.94 20.65
C LYS A 269 -2.48 -5.82 20.43
N GLU A 270 -2.70 -7.02 19.90
CA GLU A 270 -1.65 -7.99 19.61
C GLU A 270 -1.45 -8.08 18.10
N ARG A 271 -0.29 -7.62 17.63
CA ARG A 271 0.04 -7.59 16.20
C ARG A 271 0.47 -8.98 15.71
N PRO A 272 0.10 -9.36 14.47
CA PRO A 272 0.67 -10.54 13.85
C PRO A 272 2.18 -10.40 13.71
N ARG A 273 2.91 -11.52 13.81
CA ARG A 273 4.35 -11.57 13.63
C ARG A 273 4.68 -12.24 12.31
N PHE A 274 5.16 -11.45 11.35
CA PHE A 274 5.54 -11.93 10.04
C PHE A 274 6.98 -12.45 10.04
N SER A 275 7.24 -13.46 9.22
CA SER A 275 8.58 -14.01 9.04
C SER A 275 8.78 -14.53 7.62
N THR A 276 10.03 -14.67 7.21
CA THR A 276 10.40 -15.47 6.04
C THR A 276 11.31 -16.58 6.53
N ARG A 277 10.95 -17.83 6.24
CA ARG A 277 11.68 -19.01 6.68
C ARG A 277 11.93 -19.95 5.52
N PHE A 278 13.01 -20.72 5.62
CA PHE A 278 13.25 -21.81 4.68
C PHE A 278 12.43 -23.04 5.10
N ASP A 279 11.62 -23.56 4.19
CA ASP A 279 10.86 -24.79 4.38
C ASP A 279 11.64 -25.98 3.84
N LEU A 280 12.21 -26.78 4.74
CA LEU A 280 13.01 -27.96 4.39
C LEU A 280 12.22 -29.02 3.63
N THR A 281 10.90 -29.08 3.80
CA THR A 281 10.07 -30.09 3.12
C THR A 281 9.79 -29.73 1.68
N ARG A 282 9.70 -28.43 1.40
CA ARG A 282 9.40 -27.86 0.08
C ARG A 282 10.63 -27.36 -0.66
N ASP A 283 11.78 -27.30 0.02
CA ASP A 283 13.04 -26.76 -0.51
C ASP A 283 12.87 -25.32 -1.04
N GLU A 284 12.05 -24.52 -0.35
CA GLU A 284 11.71 -23.16 -0.77
C GLU A 284 11.67 -22.19 0.43
N PHE A 285 11.83 -20.89 0.16
CA PHE A 285 11.52 -19.87 1.15
C PHE A 285 10.02 -19.59 1.18
N VAL A 286 9.46 -19.47 2.38
CA VAL A 286 8.04 -19.17 2.59
C VAL A 286 7.91 -17.96 3.51
N MET A 287 7.10 -17.00 3.10
CA MET A 287 6.63 -15.93 3.98
C MET A 287 5.44 -16.43 4.77
N ASP A 288 5.53 -16.31 6.10
CA ASP A 288 4.58 -16.88 7.03
C ASP A 288 4.20 -15.88 8.12
N VAL A 289 3.14 -16.17 8.86
CA VAL A 289 2.66 -15.30 9.94
C VAL A 289 2.19 -16.08 11.15
N GLN A 290 2.61 -15.62 12.33
CA GLN A 290 2.00 -16.01 13.59
C GLN A 290 0.91 -15.01 13.95
N ARG A 291 -0.34 -15.47 13.99
CA ARG A 291 -1.51 -14.67 14.39
C ARG A 291 -1.80 -14.85 15.88
N PRO A 292 -2.35 -13.82 16.55
CA PRO A 292 -3.00 -14.04 17.84
C PRO A 292 -4.19 -15.00 17.67
N GLY A 293 -4.53 -15.74 18.72
CA GLY A 293 -5.66 -16.68 18.67
C GLY A 293 -7.02 -16.00 18.49
N MET A 294 -7.14 -14.74 18.92
CA MET A 294 -8.32 -13.90 18.76
C MET A 294 -7.90 -12.45 18.53
N VAL A 295 -8.60 -11.75 17.64
CA VAL A 295 -8.36 -10.32 17.41
C VAL A 295 -9.03 -9.52 18.52
N GLU A 296 -8.24 -8.78 19.28
CA GLU A 296 -8.71 -7.82 20.26
C GLU A 296 -8.38 -6.40 19.86
N LEU A 297 -9.35 -5.50 20.04
CA LEU A 297 -9.16 -4.07 19.84
C LEU A 297 -9.05 -3.35 21.18
N ALA A 298 -8.14 -2.38 21.26
CA ALA A 298 -8.15 -1.36 22.30
C ALA A 298 -9.42 -0.49 22.20
N SER A 299 -9.77 0.18 23.29
CA SER A 299 -10.82 1.20 23.29
C SER A 299 -10.52 2.26 22.21
N GLY A 300 -11.55 2.65 21.47
CA GLY A 300 -11.39 3.67 20.43
C GLY A 300 -11.28 5.06 21.02
N ASP A 301 -10.33 5.84 20.51
CA ASP A 301 -10.25 7.27 20.76
C ASP A 301 -10.75 8.01 19.51
N PRO A 302 -11.85 8.78 19.60
CA PRO A 302 -12.35 9.59 18.49
C PRO A 302 -11.30 10.55 17.91
N GLU A 303 -10.37 11.05 18.72
CA GLU A 303 -9.32 11.96 18.25
C GLU A 303 -8.28 11.25 17.38
N VAL A 304 -8.04 9.95 17.61
CA VAL A 304 -7.19 9.14 16.72
C VAL A 304 -7.85 9.01 15.36
N LEU A 305 -9.13 8.62 15.29
CA LEU A 305 -9.86 8.59 14.03
C LEU A 305 -9.87 9.98 13.37
N GLY A 306 -10.13 11.03 14.13
CA GLY A 306 -10.16 12.40 13.64
C GLY A 306 -8.83 12.88 13.06
N SER A 307 -7.71 12.48 13.67
CA SER A 307 -6.36 12.75 13.18
C SER A 307 -6.09 12.01 11.85
N LEU A 308 -6.49 10.75 11.76
CA LEU A 308 -6.38 9.96 10.52
C LEU A 308 -7.27 10.51 9.40
N MET A 309 -8.48 10.95 9.74
CA MET A 309 -9.39 11.60 8.80
C MET A 309 -8.82 12.94 8.33
N HIS A 310 -8.28 13.75 9.22
CA HIS A 310 -7.62 15.00 8.86
C HIS A 310 -6.46 14.73 7.90
N TRP A 311 -5.60 13.75 8.19
CA TRP A 311 -4.48 13.37 7.33
C TRP A 311 -4.93 13.11 5.87
N ILE A 312 -5.95 12.28 5.69
CA ILE A 312 -6.36 11.84 4.34
C ILE A 312 -7.32 12.80 3.64
N LEU A 313 -8.04 13.66 4.38
CA LEU A 313 -9.07 14.57 3.86
C LEU A 313 -8.65 16.04 3.79
N ALA A 314 -7.55 16.45 4.43
CA ALA A 314 -7.15 17.87 4.49
C ALA A 314 -6.99 18.51 3.10
N GLY A 315 -6.32 17.82 2.18
CA GLY A 315 -6.15 18.26 0.80
C GLY A 315 -7.50 18.35 0.05
N PRO A 316 -8.22 17.23 -0.14
CA PRO A 316 -9.49 17.21 -0.87
C PRO A 316 -10.55 18.19 -0.35
N LEU A 317 -10.64 18.38 0.97
CA LEU A 317 -11.59 19.32 1.58
C LEU A 317 -11.05 20.75 1.71
N GLY A 318 -9.78 20.99 1.38
CA GLY A 318 -9.14 22.29 1.50
C GLY A 318 -9.14 22.82 2.94
N LEU A 319 -8.88 21.96 3.93
CA LEU A 319 -8.99 22.29 5.36
C LEU A 319 -7.96 23.32 5.85
N GLU A 320 -6.94 23.62 5.04
CA GLU A 320 -5.97 24.68 5.33
C GLU A 320 -6.54 26.10 5.12
N ARG A 321 -7.71 26.22 4.49
CA ARG A 321 -8.36 27.52 4.32
C ARG A 321 -8.98 28.00 5.62
N ALA A 322 -8.80 29.28 5.93
CA ALA A 322 -9.32 29.90 7.16
C ALA A 322 -10.85 29.76 7.32
N ASP A 323 -11.61 29.74 6.22
CA ASP A 323 -13.06 29.56 6.20
C ASP A 323 -13.52 28.13 6.52
N ARG A 324 -12.59 27.17 6.66
CA ARG A 324 -12.86 25.77 6.98
C ARG A 324 -12.52 25.39 8.42
N ARG A 325 -12.26 26.36 9.30
CA ARG A 325 -11.84 26.11 10.69
C ARG A 325 -12.79 25.21 11.47
N ASP A 326 -14.10 25.43 11.36
CA ASP A 326 -15.10 24.66 12.10
C ASP A 326 -15.15 23.21 11.60
N LEU A 327 -15.16 23.01 10.27
CA LEU A 327 -15.09 21.69 9.67
C LEU A 327 -13.81 20.93 10.07
N LYS A 328 -12.65 21.62 10.08
CA LYS A 328 -11.38 21.05 10.54
C LYS A 328 -11.49 20.57 12.00
N GLN A 329 -12.14 21.34 12.87
CA GLN A 329 -12.37 20.95 14.25
C GLN A 329 -13.35 19.78 14.40
N GLU A 330 -14.43 19.74 13.62
CA GLU A 330 -15.35 18.58 13.61
C GLU A 330 -14.64 17.29 13.16
N ILE A 331 -13.77 17.37 12.16
CA ILE A 331 -12.95 16.24 11.70
C ILE A 331 -11.96 15.81 12.77
N LEU A 332 -11.17 16.73 13.33
CA LEU A 332 -10.15 16.39 14.34
C LEU A 332 -10.76 15.77 15.61
N THR A 333 -11.99 16.14 15.96
CA THR A 333 -12.72 15.56 17.10
C THR A 333 -13.44 14.24 16.77
N GLY A 334 -13.31 13.73 15.55
CA GLY A 334 -13.95 12.49 15.09
C GLY A 334 -15.49 12.57 15.01
N ARG A 335 -16.07 13.78 15.02
CA ARG A 335 -17.53 14.00 15.00
C ARG A 335 -18.09 14.15 13.60
N TRP A 336 -17.26 14.49 12.63
CA TRP A 336 -17.67 14.67 11.24
C TRP A 336 -17.76 13.31 10.53
N THR A 337 -18.79 13.16 9.67
CA THR A 337 -18.91 12.03 8.76
C THR A 337 -19.63 12.43 7.47
N SER A 338 -19.16 11.90 6.34
CA SER A 338 -19.80 11.95 5.03
C SER A 338 -20.55 10.67 4.67
N LEU A 339 -20.40 9.61 5.49
CA LEU A 339 -21.10 8.34 5.33
C LEU A 339 -22.54 8.48 5.83
N ARG A 340 -23.46 8.91 4.96
CA ARG A 340 -24.88 8.86 5.28
C ARG A 340 -25.39 7.43 5.16
N GLY A 341 -26.02 6.92 6.23
CA GLY A 341 -26.72 5.64 6.20
C GLY A 341 -27.90 5.69 5.23
N GLY A 342 -28.02 4.70 4.36
CA GLY A 342 -29.25 4.46 3.61
C GLY A 342 -30.28 3.81 4.53
N GLY A 343 -31.08 4.62 5.25
CA GLY A 343 -32.17 4.15 6.11
C GLY A 343 -32.99 5.30 6.71
N ASP A 344 -34.26 5.37 6.30
CA ASP A 344 -35.42 6.08 6.87
C ASP A 344 -35.42 7.62 6.90
N GLN A 345 -35.79 8.22 5.76
CA GLN A 345 -36.78 9.31 5.77
C GLN A 345 -38.16 8.73 5.40
N ALA A 346 -38.79 8.07 6.36
CA ALA A 346 -40.23 7.86 6.39
C ALA A 346 -40.70 8.27 7.80
N GLY A 347 -41.21 9.49 7.93
CA GLY A 347 -41.77 9.99 9.19
C GLY A 347 -41.57 11.49 9.41
N ASN A 348 -42.27 12.32 8.62
CA ASN A 348 -43.05 13.46 9.12
C ASN A 348 -43.61 14.26 7.94
N SER A 349 -44.78 13.83 7.48
CA SER A 349 -45.86 14.68 6.98
C SER A 349 -47.17 13.94 7.15
#